data_AF-A0A1H9C3I2-F1
#
_entry.id   AF-A0A1H9C3I2-F1
#
_cell.length_a   1.000
_cell.length_b   1.000
_cell.length_c   1.000
_cell.angle_alpha   90.00
_cell.angle_beta   90.00
_cell.angle_gamma   90.00
#
_symmetry.space_group_name_H-M   'P 1'
#
loop_
_entity.id
_entity.type
_entity.pdbx_description
1 polymer ?
#
loop_
_entity_poly.entity_id
_entity_poly.type
_entity_poly.pdbx_seq_one_letter_code
_entity_poly.pdbx_strand_id
1 'polypeptide(L)' 'MREQHLRRLQAILGELPERTREIFRLNRLEGMTHAEVARDLGISDSSVQKHLANALAYVMPCLQETE' A
#
# COMPACT_ATOMS: atom_id res chain seq x y z
N MET A 1 12.81 18.97 -12.08
CA MET A 1 12.91 17.49 -12.14
C MET A 1 12.54 16.78 -10.83
N ARG A 2 13.00 17.22 -9.64
CA ARG A 2 12.67 16.56 -8.35
C ARG A 2 11.18 16.59 -7.94
N GLU A 3 10.46 17.64 -8.32
CA GLU A 3 9.04 17.81 -7.91
C GLU A 3 8.08 16.82 -8.57
N GLN A 4 8.41 16.28 -9.75
CA GLN A 4 7.52 15.34 -10.45
C GLN A 4 7.41 14.00 -9.72
N HIS A 5 8.51 13.52 -9.14
CA HIS A 5 8.53 12.31 -8.32
C HIS A 5 7.71 12.48 -7.03
N LEU A 6 7.82 13.63 -6.37
CA LEU A 6 7.05 13.93 -5.16
C LEU A 6 5.55 14.02 -5.41
N ARG A 7 5.13 14.63 -6.53
CA ARG A 7 3.71 14.70 -6.91
C ARG A 7 3.13 13.33 -7.25
N ARG A 8 3.89 12.48 -7.94
CA ARG A 8 3.47 11.11 -8.20
C ARG A 8 3.36 10.30 -6.92
N LEU A 9 4.35 10.42 -6.02
CA LEU A 9 4.28 9.75 -4.72
C LEU A 9 3.08 10.21 -3.91
N GLN A 10 2.76 11.51 -3.92
CA GLN A 10 1.57 12.04 -3.25
C GLN A 10 0.26 11.62 -3.90
N ALA A 11 0.19 11.56 -5.24
CA ALA A 11 -0.97 11.05 -5.94
C ALA A 11 -1.22 9.58 -5.60
N ILE A 12 -0.18 8.75 -5.59
CA ILE A 12 -0.27 7.35 -5.16
C ILE A 12 -0.64 7.24 -3.69
N LEU A 13 -0.03 8.04 -2.82
CA LEU A 13 -0.38 8.06 -1.40
C LEU A 13 -1.82 8.52 -1.14
N GLY A 14 -2.38 9.36 -2.02
CA GLY A 14 -3.76 9.82 -1.99
C GLY A 14 -4.76 8.85 -2.63
N GLU A 15 -4.35 8.10 -3.65
CA GLU A 15 -5.14 7.02 -4.27
C GLU A 15 -5.08 5.71 -3.48
N LEU A 16 -4.02 5.52 -2.68
CA LEU A 16 -3.93 4.43 -1.73
C LEU A 16 -5.01 4.63 -0.66
N PRO A 17 -6.00 3.72 -0.56
CA PRO A 17 -6.97 3.80 0.50
C PRO A 17 -6.26 3.67 1.85
N GLU A 18 -6.73 4.42 2.84
CA GLU A 18 -6.13 4.49 4.19
C GLU A 18 -5.91 3.08 4.78
N ARG A 19 -6.83 2.16 4.46
CA ARG A 19 -6.73 0.73 4.75
C ARG A 19 -5.43 0.08 4.28
N THR A 20 -4.99 0.33 3.05
CA THR A 20 -3.75 -0.24 2.52
C THR A 20 -2.52 0.30 3.23
N ARG A 21 -2.54 1.59 3.59
CA ARG A 21 -1.47 2.23 4.36
C ARG A 21 -1.38 1.63 5.76
N GLU A 22 -2.52 1.41 6.41
CA GLU A 22 -2.60 0.78 7.72
C GLU A 22 -2.12 -0.68 7.68
N ILE A 23 -2.52 -1.44 6.65
CA ILE A 23 -2.05 -2.82 6.43
C ILE A 23 -0.53 -2.88 6.35
N PHE A 24 0.06 -1.99 5.53
CA PHE A 24 1.51 -1.93 5.36
C PHE A 24 2.21 -1.50 6.66
N ARG A 25 1.59 -0.57 7.39
CA ARG A 25 2.08 -0.10 8.69
C ARG A 25 2.11 -1.25 9.70
N LEU A 26 1.00 -1.97 9.88
CA LEU A 26 0.90 -3.10 10.82
C LEU A 26 1.83 -4.25 10.41
N ASN A 27 1.87 -4.60 9.13
CA ASN A 27 2.77 -5.65 8.66
C ASN A 27 4.25 -5.30 8.84
N ARG A 28 4.64 -4.04 8.63
CA ARG A 28 6.06 -3.61 8.64
C ARG A 28 6.56 -3.10 9.98
N LEU A 29 5.73 -2.40 10.75
CA LEU A 29 6.10 -1.86 12.07
C LEU A 29 5.81 -2.83 13.20
N GLU A 30 4.66 -3.51 13.17
CA GLU A 30 4.32 -4.50 14.19
C GLU A 30 4.85 -5.90 13.85
N GLY A 31 5.29 -6.12 12.61
CA GLY A 31 5.73 -7.45 12.15
C GLY A 31 4.58 -8.45 12.03
N MET A 32 3.34 -7.96 12.03
CA MET A 32 2.13 -8.79 12.01
C MET A 32 1.99 -9.53 10.69
N THR A 33 1.52 -10.77 10.75
CA THR A 33 1.18 -11.54 9.55
C THR A 33 -0.06 -10.98 8.86
N HIS A 34 -0.25 -11.26 7.57
CA HIS A 34 -1.42 -10.77 6.83
C HIS A 34 -2.76 -11.17 7.48
N ALA A 35 -2.80 -12.33 8.14
CA ALA A 35 -3.97 -12.83 8.87
C ALA A 35 -4.23 -12.03 10.15
N GLU A 36 -3.18 -11.64 10.87
CA GLU A 36 -3.29 -10.80 12.07
C GLU A 36 -3.72 -9.39 11.71
N VAL A 37 -3.13 -8.81 10.66
CA VAL A 37 -3.53 -7.52 10.11
C VAL A 37 -4.99 -7.55 9.65
N ALA A 38 -5.41 -8.63 8.98
CA ALA A 38 -6.80 -8.82 8.58
C ALA A 38 -7.74 -8.82 9.80
N ARG A 39 -7.36 -9.53 10.86
CA ARG A 39 -8.14 -9.61 12.09
C ARG A 39 -8.17 -8.29 12.87
N ASP A 40 -7.04 -7.60 12.97
CA ASP A 40 -6.90 -6.31 13.64
C ASP A 40 -7.74 -5.23 12.96
N LEU A 41 -7.71 -5.21 11.63
CA LEU A 41 -8.50 -4.29 10.82
C LEU A 41 -9.95 -4.75 10.62
N GLY A 42 -10.33 -5.95 11.07
CA GLY A 42 -11.67 -6.52 10.89
C GLY A 42 -12.07 -6.75 9.43
N ILE A 43 -11.11 -7.10 8.56
CA ILE A 43 -11.34 -7.45 7.16
C ILE A 43 -10.89 -8.88 6.86
N SER A 44 -11.32 -9.42 5.72
CA SER A 44 -10.87 -10.73 5.26
C SER A 44 -9.42 -10.69 4.80
N ASP A 45 -8.70 -11.81 4.94
CA ASP A 45 -7.34 -11.98 4.40
C ASP A 45 -7.29 -11.68 2.88
N SER A 46 -8.35 -12.07 2.18
CA SER A 46 -8.54 -11.80 0.75
C SER A 46 -8.61 -10.30 0.46
N SER A 47 -9.19 -9.52 1.37
CA SER A 47 -9.21 -8.06 1.27
C SER A 47 -7.81 -7.49 1.53
N VAL A 48 -7.07 -8.01 2.53
CA VAL A 48 -5.68 -7.62 2.78
C VAL A 48 -4.79 -7.90 1.58
N GLN A 49 -4.90 -9.09 0.97
CA GLN A 49 -4.21 -9.44 -0.27
C GLN A 49 -4.60 -8.54 -1.43
N LYS A 50 -5.89 -8.24 -1.62
CA LYS A 50 -6.35 -7.31 -2.66
C LYS A 50 -5.82 -5.90 -2.43
N HIS A 51 -5.77 -5.44 -1.18
CA HIS A 51 -5.22 -4.14 -0.82
C HIS A 51 -3.71 -4.07 -1.06
N LEU A 52 -2.96 -5.11 -0.69
CA LEU A 52 -1.52 -5.22 -0.98
C LEU A 52 -1.25 -5.32 -2.48
N ALA A 53 -2.01 -6.13 -3.21
CA ALA A 53 -1.90 -6.27 -4.65
C ALA A 53 -2.24 -4.96 -5.37
N ASN A 54 -3.30 -4.25 -4.94
CA ASN A 54 -3.60 -2.91 -5.45
C ASN A 54 -2.49 -1.92 -5.08
N ALA A 55 -1.92 -1.98 -3.87
CA ALA A 55 -0.80 -1.12 -3.48
C ALA A 55 0.39 -1.31 -4.42
N LEU A 56 0.75 -2.57 -4.65
CA LEU A 56 1.84 -2.94 -5.53
C LEU A 56 1.52 -2.59 -6.98
N ALA A 57 0.31 -2.81 -7.46
CA ALA A 57 -0.13 -2.45 -8.82
C ALA A 57 -0.19 -0.94 -9.06
N TYR A 58 -0.38 -0.12 -8.00
CA TYR A 58 -0.33 1.34 -8.07
C TYR A 58 1.11 1.89 -7.94
N VAL A 59 1.93 1.26 -7.10
CA VAL A 59 3.31 1.70 -6.83
C VAL A 59 4.28 1.20 -7.91
N MET A 60 4.12 -0.03 -8.43
CA MET A 60 4.94 -0.60 -9.50
C MET A 60 5.03 0.29 -10.72
N PRO A 61 3.94 0.63 -11.44
CA PRO A 61 4.03 1.38 -12.69
C PRO A 61 4.68 2.75 -12.49
N CYS A 62 4.58 3.32 -11.29
CA CYS A 62 5.24 4.58 -10.97
C CYS A 62 6.74 4.44 -10.69
N LEU A 63 7.18 3.31 -10.10
CA LEU A 63 8.60 2.98 -9.95
C LEU A 63 9.21 2.46 -11.26
N GLN A 64 8.41 1.85 -12.13
CA GLN A 64 8.84 1.33 -13.43
C GLN A 64 8.90 2.42 -14.50
N GLU A 65 8.46 3.65 -14.20
CA GLU A 65 8.80 4.84 -14.99
C GLU A 65 10.19 5.36 -14.57
N THR A 66 11.16 4.46 -14.59
CA THR A 66 12.57 4.82 -14.73
C THR A 66 12.93 4.40 -16.15
N GLU A 67 13.35 5.39 -16.94
CA GLU A 67 13.69 5.36 -18.36
C GLU A 67 14.38 4.09 -18.88
#